data_AF-A0A1J8Q609-F1
#
_entry.id   AF-A0A1J8Q609-F1
#
_cell.length_a   1.000
_cell.length_b   1.000
_cell.length_c   1.000
_cell.angle_alpha   90.00
_cell.angle_beta   90.00
_cell.angle_gamma   90.00
#
_symmetry.space_group_name_H-M   'P 1'
#
loop_
_entity.id
_entity.type
_entity.pdbx_description
1 polymer ?
#
loop_
_entity_poly.entity_id
_entity_poly.type
_entity_poly.pdbx_seq_one_letter_code
_entity_poly.pdbx_strand_id
1 'polypeptide(L)'
;MSHSTQPIPHQRMQLNNYLQRRFRSTHDIQLADSATGPAHARWWTVVVFFRHIEYGRGQGSTKSSATELACQMALQALMQPGAGH
;
A
#
# COMPACT_ATOMS: atom_id res chain seq x y z
N MET A 1 -24.14 19.80 8.05
CA MET A 1 -22.69 19.60 8.26
C MET A 1 -22.24 18.41 7.44
N SER A 2 -21.44 18.60 6.38
CA SER A 2 -20.97 17.52 5.51
C SER A 2 -19.45 17.53 5.48
N HIS A 3 -18.82 16.99 6.52
CA HIS A 3 -17.38 16.83 6.55
C HIS A 3 -17.08 15.54 5.79
N SER A 4 -16.83 15.64 4.48
CA SER A 4 -16.07 14.64 3.73
C SER A 4 -14.61 14.70 4.19
N THR A 5 -14.37 14.41 5.47
CA THR A 5 -13.04 14.14 5.99
C THR A 5 -12.61 12.85 5.31
N GLN A 6 -11.85 12.98 4.22
CA GLN A 6 -11.10 11.86 3.66
C GLN A 6 -10.36 11.21 4.84
N PRO A 7 -10.71 9.97 5.23
CA PRO A 7 -9.99 9.32 6.30
C PRO A 7 -8.56 9.16 5.80
N ILE A 8 -7.61 9.70 6.56
CA ILE A 8 -6.18 9.37 6.45
C ILE A 8 -6.12 7.86 6.19
N PRO A 9 -5.53 7.38 5.08
CA PRO A 9 -5.80 6.05 4.56
C PRO A 9 -5.51 5.04 5.66
N HIS A 10 -6.60 4.51 6.22
CA HIS A 10 -6.62 3.63 7.39
C HIS A 10 -5.61 2.50 7.23
N GLN A 11 -5.41 2.08 5.99
CA GLN A 11 -4.51 1.03 5.57
C GLN A 11 -3.03 1.34 5.80
N ARG A 12 -2.55 2.57 5.61
CA ARG A 12 -1.15 2.92 5.91
C ARG A 12 -0.85 2.85 7.41
N MET A 13 -1.83 3.23 8.23
CA MET A 13 -1.71 3.20 9.69
C MET A 13 -1.80 1.75 10.21
N GLN A 14 -2.69 0.94 9.64
CA GLN A 14 -2.78 -0.50 9.93
C GLN A 14 -1.51 -1.24 9.51
N LEU A 15 -0.97 -0.94 8.32
CA LEU A 15 0.28 -1.48 7.81
C LEU A 15 1.44 -1.10 8.73
N ASN A 16 1.56 0.18 9.11
CA ASN A 16 2.58 0.60 10.07
C ASN A 16 2.48 -0.13 11.42
N ASN A 17 1.28 -0.20 12.00
CA ASN A 17 1.08 -0.91 13.27
C ASN A 17 1.43 -2.39 13.15
N TYR A 18 1.03 -3.04 12.06
CA TYR A 18 1.32 -4.45 11.82
C TYR A 18 2.83 -4.69 11.73
N LEU A 19 3.54 -3.86 10.96
CA LEU A 19 5.00 -3.97 10.80
C LEU A 19 5.76 -3.67 12.09
N GLN A 20 5.34 -2.65 12.84
CA GLN A 20 5.95 -2.33 14.12
C GLN A 20 5.74 -3.47 15.13
N ARG A 21 4.59 -4.15 15.11
CA ARG A 21 4.33 -5.31 15.98
C ARG A 21 5.07 -6.57 15.53
N ARG A 22 5.14 -6.82 14.21
CA ARG A 22 5.70 -8.07 13.63
C ARG A 22 7.22 -8.02 13.47
N PHE A 23 7.76 -6.89 13.01
CA PHE A 23 9.17 -6.72 12.64
C PHE A 23 9.90 -5.68 13.50
N ARG A 24 9.22 -5.00 14.43
CA ARG A 24 9.72 -3.85 15.22
C ARG A 24 10.30 -2.69 14.39
N SER A 25 10.13 -2.73 13.07
CA SER A 25 10.72 -1.79 12.13
C SER A 25 9.72 -1.47 11.04
N THR A 26 9.48 -0.19 10.82
CA THR A 26 8.62 0.34 9.74
C THR A 26 9.44 1.03 8.65
N HIS A 27 10.74 1.26 8.88
CA HIS A 27 11.66 1.87 7.91
C HIS A 27 11.92 1.00 6.68
N ASP A 28 11.75 -0.31 6.79
CA ASP A 28 11.96 -1.23 5.68
C ASP A 28 10.83 -1.23 4.65
N ILE A 29 9.75 -0.47 4.89
CA ILE A 29 8.65 -0.37 3.93
C ILE A 29 8.83 0.83 3.00
N GLN A 30 8.79 0.53 1.71
CA GLN A 30 8.90 1.51 0.65
C GLN A 30 7.68 1.39 -0.26
N LEU A 31 6.97 2.50 -0.44
CA LEU A 31 5.82 2.59 -1.34
C LEU A 31 6.28 3.33 -2.59
N ALA A 32 6.37 2.63 -3.71
CA ALA A 32 6.68 3.24 -4.99
C ALA A 32 5.36 3.54 -5.72
N ASP A 33 5.08 4.81 -5.96
CA ASP A 33 3.96 5.22 -6.81
C ASP A 33 4.44 5.74 -8.17
N SER A 34 3.71 5.37 -9.22
CA SER A 34 3.96 5.81 -10.58
C SER A 34 2.63 6.16 -11.26
N ALA A 35 2.58 7.35 -11.82
CA ALA A 35 1.46 7.82 -12.62
C ALA A 35 1.83 7.70 -14.10
N THR A 36 1.08 6.88 -14.82
CA THR A 36 1.22 6.74 -16.26
C THR A 36 0.06 7.50 -16.92
N GLY A 37 0.25 7.94 -18.17
CA GLY A 37 -0.81 8.50 -19.01
C GLY A 37 -1.04 10.01 -18.89
N PRO A 38 -1.89 10.55 -19.79
CA PRO A 38 -2.21 11.97 -19.84
C PRO A 38 -3.06 12.38 -18.64
N ALA A 39 -3.03 13.67 -18.27
CA ALA A 39 -3.66 14.17 -17.04
C ALA A 39 -5.16 13.82 -16.88
N HIS A 40 -5.89 13.67 -18.00
CA HIS A 40 -7.32 13.32 -18.03
C HIS A 40 -7.60 11.80 -18.05
N ALA A 41 -6.59 10.97 -18.30
CA ALA A 41 -6.68 9.51 -18.26
C ALA A 41 -5.48 8.93 -17.51
N ARG A 42 -5.15 9.55 -16.36
CA ARG A 42 -4.02 9.15 -15.53
C ARG A 42 -4.38 7.88 -14.76
N TRP A 43 -3.43 6.97 -14.73
CA TRP A 43 -3.53 5.67 -14.10
C TRP A 43 -2.37 5.59 -13.12
N TRP A 44 -2.71 5.29 -11.87
CA TRP A 44 -1.78 5.22 -10.76
C TRP A 44 -1.47 3.75 -10.51
N THR A 45 -0.19 3.43 -10.50
CA THR A 45 0.33 2.16 -10.03
C THR A 45 1.05 2.42 -8.71
N VAL A 46 0.76 1.64 -7.69
CA VAL A 46 1.44 1.70 -6.40
C VAL A 46 1.94 0.31 -6.06
N VAL A 47 3.20 0.21 -5.67
CA VAL A 47 3.85 -1.05 -5.29
C VAL A 47 4.39 -0.91 -3.87
N VAL A 48 4.09 -1.90 -3.03
CA VAL A 48 4.60 -2.01 -1.66
C VAL A 48 5.80 -2.94 -1.67
N PHE A 49 6.96 -2.36 -1.36
CA PHE A 49 8.18 -3.10 -1.09
C PHE A 49 8.40 -3.17 0.41
N PHE A 50 8.72 -4.35 0.91
CA PHE A 50 9.16 -4.52 2.29
C PHE A 50 10.45 -5.36 2.28
N ARG A 51 11.54 -4.84 2.88
CA ARG A 51 12.87 -5.49 2.84
C ARG A 51 13.36 -5.80 1.43
N HIS A 52 13.16 -4.86 0.50
CA HIS A 52 13.44 -5.00 -0.94
C HIS A 52 12.64 -6.08 -1.69
N ILE A 53 11.63 -6.70 -1.06
CA ILE A 53 10.74 -7.67 -1.71
C ILE A 53 9.42 -7.00 -2.03
N GLU A 54 8.89 -7.21 -3.24
CA GLU A 54 7.53 -6.78 -3.59
C GLU A 54 6.51 -7.66 -2.86
N TYR A 55 5.71 -7.05 -1.99
CA TYR A 55 4.65 -7.76 -1.26
C TYR A 55 3.25 -7.52 -1.83
N GLY A 56 3.05 -6.40 -2.54
CA GLY A 56 1.75 -6.08 -3.10
C GLY A 56 1.80 -4.96 -4.11
N ARG A 57 0.96 -5.04 -5.14
CA ARG A 57 0.87 -4.06 -6.22
C ARG A 57 -0.58 -3.73 -6.52
N GLY A 58 -0.93 -2.45 -6.37
CA GLY A 58 -2.25 -1.93 -6.69
C GLY A 58 -2.21 -1.00 -7.89
N GLN A 59 -3.29 -1.01 -8.68
CA GLN A 59 -3.52 -0.05 -9.75
C GLN A 59 -4.91 0.56 -9.61
N GLY A 60 -5.03 1.83 -9.98
CA GLY A 60 -6.31 2.52 -9.95
C GLY A 60 -6.28 3.87 -10.65
N SER A 61 -7.46 4.44 -10.86
CA SER A 61 -7.60 5.78 -11.46
C SER A 61 -7.13 6.90 -10.55
N THR A 62 -6.90 6.62 -9.26
CA THR A 62 -6.39 7.56 -8.26
C THR A 62 -5.27 6.95 -7.42
N LYS A 63 -4.36 7.80 -6.93
CA LYS A 63 -3.26 7.38 -6.04
C LYS A 63 -3.79 6.68 -4.78
N SER A 64 -4.89 7.16 -4.22
CA SER A 64 -5.50 6.59 -3.02
C SER A 64 -6.01 5.18 -3.26
N SER A 65 -6.78 4.96 -4.33
CA SER A 65 -7.32 3.63 -4.67
C SER A 65 -6.21 2.63 -4.98
N ALA A 66 -5.18 3.06 -5.74
CA ALA A 66 -4.02 2.22 -6.02
C ALA A 66 -3.23 1.87 -4.74
N THR A 67 -3.05 2.84 -3.83
CA THR A 67 -2.40 2.62 -2.53
C THR A 67 -3.19 1.64 -1.66
N GLU A 68 -4.51 1.75 -1.67
CA GLU A 68 -5.40 0.87 -0.91
C GLU A 68 -5.26 -0.58 -1.37
N LEU A 69 -5.40 -0.82 -2.67
CA LEU A 69 -5.18 -2.14 -3.27
C LEU A 69 -3.78 -2.70 -2.96
N ALA A 70 -2.74 -1.87 -3.10
CA ALA A 70 -1.36 -2.29 -2.83
C ALA A 70 -1.16 -2.69 -1.35
N CYS A 71 -1.65 -1.86 -0.42
CA CYS A 71 -1.57 -2.13 1.02
C CYS A 71 -2.35 -3.39 1.40
N GLN A 72 -3.55 -3.58 0.84
CA GLN A 72 -4.37 -4.76 1.09
C GLN A 72 -3.65 -6.04 0.65
N MET A 73 -3.10 -6.06 -0.56
CA MET A 73 -2.34 -7.21 -1.07
C MET A 73 -1.11 -7.49 -0.21
N ALA A 74 -0.35 -6.45 0.15
CA ALA A 74 0.84 -6.61 0.99
C ALA A 74 0.49 -7.13 2.39
N LEU A 75 -0.60 -6.63 2.98
CA LEU A 75 -1.09 -7.10 4.27
C LEU A 75 -1.50 -8.57 4.18
N GLN A 76 -2.21 -8.97 3.13
CA GLN A 76 -2.59 -10.37 2.91
C GLN A 76 -1.35 -11.26 2.75
N ALA A 77 -0.35 -10.86 1.96
CA ALA A 77 0.89 -11.59 1.78
C ALA A 77 1.69 -11.72 3.09
N LEU A 78 1.75 -10.65 3.89
CA LEU A 78 2.40 -10.66 5.21
C LEU A 78 1.63 -11.50 6.23
N MET A 79 0.30 -11.55 6.13
CA MET A 79 -0.58 -12.35 6.98
C MET A 79 -0.63 -13.83 6.63
N GLN A 80 -0.07 -14.25 5.49
CA GLN A 80 0.12 -15.65 5.13
C GLN A 80 1.56 -16.08 5.50
N PRO A 81 1.83 -16.52 6.75
CA PRO A 81 3.15 -16.98 7.17
C PRO A 81 3.47 -18.38 6.59
N GLY A 82 3.55 -18.51 5.27
CA GLY A 82 3.68 -19.83 4.63
C GLY A 82 4.00 -19.90 3.14
N ALA A 83 4.37 -18.80 2.47
CA ALA A 83 4.99 -18.91 1.13
C ALA A 83 6.51 -18.96 1.27
N GLY A 84 6.98 -20.02 1.93
CA GLY A 84 8.39 -20.40 1.85
C GLY A 84 8.67 -20.94 0.45
N HIS A 85 9.63 -20.33 -0.23
CA HIS A 85 10.41 -20.97 -1.29
C HIS A 85 11.82 -21.19 -0.76
#